data_AF-A0A653JAA3-F1
#
_entry.id   AF-A0A653JAA3-F1
#
_cell.length_a   1.000
_cell.length_b   1.000
_cell.length_c   1.000
_cell.angle_alpha   90.00
_cell.angle_beta   90.00
_cell.angle_gamma   90.00
#
_symmetry.space_group_name_H-M   'P 1'
#
loop_
_entity.id
_entity.type
_entity.pdbx_description
1 polymer ?
#
loop_
_entity_poly.entity_id
_entity_poly.type
_entity_poly.pdbx_seq_one_letter_code
_entity_poly.pdbx_strand_id
1 'polypeptide(L)'
;MAQFDETFDWVVVGSGAGSMSSALLMKQAGKSVVILEKAEWVGGTTCKSGGVMWIPANRFMNPGEDSVEKGVEYLDNLVGDAPDTPGTSPQRRRAYVNQAPRMLDFIISQGVQLERGSTFWPDYYDEVPGGVKTSRTVTALPFDKKELGAWAPKLRKGFLEVPARLDDGMKLPFMKHSWEIKRIFFKIALKLVLGKLTGKHWVTAGAALQGRMLKAVLEKNAADIRVNSPVNEVIIEGGKALGVVTVKDGKPWRIGAKLGVLVNAGGFSQNQAMRDKYIPGSRKEWSNGIETDHGDMHQELERKGAALGQMDQMVGFQMSEAPGWETDYVKPGTQSTTGKPHAIQVDQSGVRYMNEGGSYEEFCENMLIRDRTVPAIPSWAIMDQQYMNEYTVAGKGTAKKNMAKWLESGWMRRADSVEGLAEAIKVPPAALKGTVDRWNGFVRNGKDEDFHRGERAYDNWLGDPFFKDGPNQCMGTIEKGPFYAIPIVPGDVGTYGGVVCDSDSRVLTPEGTPIEGLYACGVATASPMGKVYPGAGASVGPSMTFGWIAAKHAAGLGNQV
;
A
#
# COMPACT_ATOMS: atom_id res chain seq x y z
N MET A 1 -31.36 9.07 26.81
CA MET A 1 -30.33 8.03 26.74
C MET A 1 -30.65 7.15 25.56
N ALA A 2 -29.74 7.03 24.59
CA ALA A 2 -29.87 6.06 23.51
C ALA A 2 -30.26 4.68 24.03
N GLN A 3 -31.36 4.12 23.52
CA GLN A 3 -31.67 2.71 23.71
C GLN A 3 -30.80 1.89 22.74
N PHE A 4 -30.11 0.88 23.26
CA PHE A 4 -29.26 -0.03 22.50
C PHE A 4 -29.83 -1.45 22.56
N ASP A 5 -29.73 -2.16 21.45
CA ASP A 5 -30.16 -3.56 21.36
C ASP A 5 -29.12 -4.50 21.98
N GLU A 6 -27.85 -4.10 21.96
CA GLU A 6 -26.74 -4.75 22.67
C GLU A 6 -25.62 -3.75 22.99
N THR A 7 -24.65 -4.14 23.81
CA THR A 7 -23.56 -3.24 24.23
C THR A 7 -22.24 -4.00 24.41
N PHE A 8 -21.16 -3.38 23.92
CA PHE A 8 -19.78 -3.82 24.11
C PHE A 8 -18.95 -2.69 24.73
N ASP A 9 -17.76 -3.02 25.24
CA ASP A 9 -16.82 -1.99 25.70
C ASP A 9 -16.20 -1.25 24.51
N TRP A 10 -15.84 -1.98 23.46
CA TRP A 10 -15.19 -1.46 22.26
C TRP A 10 -15.89 -1.94 20.99
N VAL A 11 -16.34 -1.00 20.16
CA VAL A 11 -17.00 -1.30 18.88
C VAL A 11 -16.06 -0.90 17.75
N VAL A 12 -15.78 -1.82 16.83
CA VAL A 12 -14.87 -1.57 15.70
C VAL A 12 -15.62 -1.68 14.38
N VAL A 13 -15.48 -0.67 13.54
CA VAL A 13 -16.02 -0.61 12.18
C VAL A 13 -14.92 -0.92 11.17
N GLY A 14 -15.09 -2.03 10.44
CA GLY A 14 -14.10 -2.57 9.51
C GLY A 14 -13.15 -3.59 10.16
N SER A 15 -12.63 -4.51 9.36
CA SER A 15 -11.84 -5.66 9.84
C SER A 15 -10.39 -5.71 9.36
N GLY A 16 -9.77 -4.56 9.06
CA GLY A 16 -8.35 -4.48 8.71
C GLY A 16 -7.40 -4.82 9.86
N ALA A 17 -6.09 -4.82 9.64
CA ALA A 17 -5.12 -5.22 10.67
C ALA A 17 -5.12 -4.32 11.92
N GLY A 18 -5.41 -3.02 11.78
CA GLY A 18 -5.65 -2.10 12.90
C GLY A 18 -6.77 -2.54 13.84
N SER A 19 -7.86 -3.06 13.27
CA SER A 19 -9.02 -3.58 14.02
C SER A 19 -8.61 -4.76 14.90
N MET A 20 -7.87 -5.71 14.35
CA MET A 20 -7.42 -6.89 15.09
C MET A 20 -6.38 -6.55 16.15
N SER A 21 -5.50 -5.59 15.88
CA SER A 21 -4.53 -5.08 16.86
C SER A 21 -5.24 -4.45 18.06
N SER A 22 -6.28 -3.65 17.81
CA SER A 22 -7.11 -3.03 18.85
C SER A 22 -7.87 -4.07 19.69
N ALA A 23 -8.44 -5.10 19.03
CA ALA A 23 -9.23 -6.14 19.69
C ALA A 23 -8.37 -7.01 20.61
N LEU A 24 -7.18 -7.40 20.16
CA LEU A 24 -6.25 -8.18 20.99
C LEU A 24 -5.85 -7.42 22.25
N LEU A 25 -5.57 -6.11 22.15
CA LEU A 25 -5.22 -5.30 23.31
C LEU A 25 -6.41 -5.11 24.26
N MET A 26 -7.60 -4.81 23.73
CA MET A 26 -8.83 -4.71 24.51
C MET A 26 -9.14 -6.01 25.25
N LYS A 27 -8.92 -7.16 24.61
CA LYS A 27 -9.06 -8.46 25.26
C LYS A 27 -8.07 -8.64 26.41
N GLN A 28 -6.81 -8.23 26.24
CA GLN A 28 -5.82 -8.26 27.33
C GLN A 28 -6.25 -7.37 28.52
N ALA A 29 -6.92 -6.25 28.24
CA ALA A 29 -7.51 -5.36 29.24
C ALA A 29 -8.85 -5.86 29.82
N GLY A 30 -9.28 -7.09 29.48
CA GLY A 30 -10.52 -7.69 29.97
C GLY A 30 -11.80 -7.05 29.40
N LYS A 31 -11.71 -6.39 28.25
CA LYS A 31 -12.83 -5.67 27.61
C LYS A 31 -13.51 -6.52 26.54
N SER A 32 -14.81 -6.34 26.40
CA SER A 32 -15.64 -6.93 25.34
C SER A 32 -15.53 -6.14 24.05
N VAL A 33 -15.38 -6.84 22.92
CA VAL A 33 -15.16 -6.23 21.61
C VAL A 33 -16.10 -6.83 20.57
N VAL A 34 -16.65 -5.99 19.70
CA VAL A 34 -17.30 -6.42 18.46
C VAL A 34 -16.62 -5.77 17.26
N ILE A 35 -16.38 -6.55 16.20
CA ILE A 35 -15.86 -6.09 14.90
C ILE A 35 -16.94 -6.27 13.85
N LEU A 36 -17.32 -5.19 13.18
CA LEU A 36 -18.36 -5.16 12.16
C LEU A 36 -17.72 -4.97 10.78
N GLU A 37 -17.79 -6.00 9.93
CA GLU A 37 -17.27 -6.01 8.58
C GLU A 37 -18.42 -5.95 7.56
N LYS A 38 -18.36 -4.98 6.66
CA LYS A 38 -19.38 -4.77 5.61
C LYS A 38 -19.41 -5.91 4.61
N ALA A 39 -18.25 -6.42 4.21
CA ALA A 39 -18.14 -7.52 3.26
C ALA A 39 -18.43 -8.89 3.91
N GLU A 40 -18.57 -9.92 3.07
CA GLU A 40 -18.61 -11.31 3.53
C GLU A 40 -17.24 -11.84 3.99
N TRP A 41 -16.16 -11.09 3.69
CA TRP A 41 -14.78 -11.43 4.03
C TRP A 41 -14.09 -10.40 4.92
N VAL A 42 -13.32 -10.88 5.88
CA VAL A 42 -12.46 -10.06 6.73
C VAL A 42 -11.14 -9.70 6.04
N GLY A 43 -10.59 -8.54 6.41
CA GLY A 43 -9.22 -8.12 6.11
C GLY A 43 -9.07 -6.98 5.11
N GLY A 44 -10.10 -6.70 4.31
CA GLY A 44 -10.10 -5.60 3.35
C GLY A 44 -8.85 -5.52 2.47
N THR A 45 -8.39 -4.31 2.14
CA THR A 45 -7.20 -4.10 1.30
C THR A 45 -5.93 -4.66 1.94
N THR A 46 -5.88 -4.82 3.27
CA THR A 46 -4.74 -5.46 3.94
C THR A 46 -4.51 -6.87 3.39
N CYS A 47 -5.55 -7.71 3.25
CA CYS A 47 -5.43 -9.06 2.66
C CYS A 47 -4.91 -9.04 1.22
N LYS A 48 -5.38 -8.07 0.42
CA LYS A 48 -5.04 -7.95 -1.00
C LYS A 48 -3.61 -7.44 -1.22
N SER A 49 -3.05 -6.72 -0.25
CA SER A 49 -1.73 -6.07 -0.31
C SER A 49 -0.54 -7.00 -0.07
N GLY A 50 0.67 -6.43 -0.14
CA GLY A 50 1.92 -7.03 0.33
C GLY A 50 1.95 -7.40 1.82
N GLY A 51 1.05 -6.86 2.66
CA GLY A 51 1.06 -7.09 4.11
C GLY A 51 2.33 -6.58 4.80
N VAL A 52 3.02 -5.63 4.16
CA VAL A 52 4.26 -5.06 4.66
C VAL A 52 3.93 -4.00 5.69
N MET A 53 4.66 -3.97 6.80
CA MET A 53 4.56 -2.94 7.81
C MET A 53 5.88 -2.17 7.85
N TRP A 54 5.83 -0.85 7.68
CA TRP A 54 6.97 0.00 7.93
C TRP A 54 7.07 0.22 9.45
N ILE A 55 8.14 -0.23 10.10
CA ILE A 55 8.31 -0.11 11.56
C ILE A 55 9.76 0.29 11.84
N PRO A 56 10.03 1.56 12.18
CA PRO A 56 11.36 2.01 12.58
C PRO A 56 11.84 1.27 13.83
N ALA A 57 13.14 1.10 13.99
CA ALA A 57 13.74 0.50 15.20
C ALA A 57 13.12 -0.84 15.60
N ASN A 58 12.63 -1.62 14.62
CA ASN A 58 12.00 -2.89 14.92
C ASN A 58 13.04 -3.94 15.33
N ARG A 59 12.59 -4.90 16.16
CA ARG A 59 13.44 -5.93 16.76
C ARG A 59 14.17 -6.86 15.77
N PHE A 60 13.79 -6.85 14.50
CA PHE A 60 14.40 -7.70 13.47
C PHE A 60 15.53 -7.01 12.71
N MET A 61 15.77 -5.72 12.94
CA MET A 61 16.89 -4.98 12.35
C MET A 61 18.21 -5.33 13.05
N ASN A 62 19.33 -5.17 12.33
CA ASN A 62 20.63 -5.39 12.97
C ASN A 62 20.94 -4.23 13.92
N PRO A 63 21.64 -4.47 15.05
CA PRO A 63 22.02 -3.42 15.98
C PRO A 63 22.75 -2.26 15.27
N GLY A 64 22.29 -1.03 15.53
CA GLY A 64 22.89 0.20 14.98
C GLY A 64 22.43 0.61 13.57
N GLU A 65 21.66 -0.22 12.85
CA GLU A 65 21.11 0.17 11.53
C GLU A 65 20.10 1.32 11.65
N ASP A 66 19.30 1.29 12.71
CA ASP A 66 18.18 2.21 12.92
C ASP A 66 17.93 2.50 14.39
N SER A 67 17.17 3.56 14.65
CA SER A 67 16.72 3.99 15.98
C SER A 67 15.41 4.76 15.87
N VAL A 68 14.74 4.95 17.01
CA VAL A 68 13.54 5.79 17.10
C VAL A 68 13.86 7.21 16.62
N GLU A 69 15.02 7.74 17.02
CA GLU A 69 15.47 9.08 16.67
C GLU A 69 15.66 9.24 15.16
N LYS A 70 16.30 8.27 14.49
CA LYS A 70 16.44 8.27 13.03
C LYS A 70 15.09 8.14 12.31
N GLY A 71 14.16 7.35 12.86
CA GLY A 71 12.81 7.24 12.32
C GLY A 71 12.02 8.55 12.42
N VAL A 72 12.16 9.28 13.54
CA VAL A 72 11.56 10.61 13.72
C VAL A 72 12.22 11.63 12.80
N GLU A 73 13.54 11.68 12.77
CA GLU A 73 14.30 12.58 11.88
C GLU A 73 13.89 12.38 10.42
N TYR A 74 13.72 11.13 9.99
CA TYR A 74 13.28 10.81 8.64
C TYR A 74 11.89 11.37 8.33
N LEU A 75 10.90 11.10 9.17
CA LEU A 75 9.55 11.58 8.93
C LEU A 75 9.44 13.10 9.07
N ASP A 76 10.17 13.73 10.01
CA ASP A 76 10.15 15.18 10.19
C ASP A 76 10.75 15.89 8.95
N ASN A 77 11.86 15.40 8.40
CA ASN A 77 12.48 15.97 7.20
C ASN A 77 11.67 15.69 5.93
N LEU A 78 11.09 14.49 5.81
CA LEU A 78 10.38 14.08 4.61
C LEU A 78 8.99 14.73 4.49
N VAL A 79 8.28 14.83 5.61
CA VAL A 79 6.87 15.26 5.63
C VAL A 79 6.74 16.76 5.88
N GLY A 80 7.55 17.33 6.78
CA GLY A 80 7.45 18.73 7.20
C GLY A 80 6.16 19.07 7.96
N ASP A 81 5.98 20.34 8.33
CA ASP A 81 4.85 20.83 9.14
C ASP A 81 3.97 21.81 8.35
N ALA A 82 3.44 21.34 7.21
CA ALA A 82 2.64 22.17 6.34
C ALA A 82 1.18 22.31 6.84
N PRO A 83 0.56 23.50 6.78
CA PRO A 83 -0.83 23.69 7.22
C PRO A 83 -1.87 22.84 6.48
N ASP A 84 -1.57 22.42 5.26
CA ASP A 84 -2.43 21.59 4.41
C ASP A 84 -2.28 20.08 4.65
N THR A 85 -1.51 19.68 5.67
CA THR A 85 -1.35 18.29 6.12
C THR A 85 -1.79 18.10 7.58
N PRO A 86 -3.07 18.35 7.94
CA PRO A 86 -3.50 18.31 9.34
C PRO A 86 -3.48 16.89 9.95
N GLY A 87 -3.40 15.82 9.14
CA GLY A 87 -3.30 14.44 9.62
C GLY A 87 -1.93 14.05 10.17
N THR A 88 -0.93 14.91 10.00
CA THR A 88 0.43 14.70 10.49
C THR A 88 0.89 15.89 11.34
N SER A 89 1.28 15.60 12.57
CA SER A 89 1.91 16.57 13.47
C SER A 89 3.18 15.95 14.03
N PRO A 90 4.16 16.74 14.49
CA PRO A 90 5.36 16.21 15.15
C PRO A 90 5.02 15.22 16.28
N GLN A 91 3.97 15.49 17.04
CA GLN A 91 3.49 14.63 18.12
C GLN A 91 2.93 13.31 17.59
N ARG A 92 2.15 13.33 16.50
CA ARG A 92 1.57 12.13 15.91
C ARG A 92 2.63 11.28 15.19
N ARG A 93 3.59 11.89 14.49
CA ARG A 93 4.75 11.19 13.91
C ARG A 93 5.57 10.51 15.00
N ARG A 94 5.93 11.26 16.05
CA ARG A 94 6.68 10.72 17.19
C ARG A 94 5.90 9.63 17.93
N ALA A 95 4.59 9.78 18.11
CA ALA A 95 3.75 8.75 18.71
C ALA A 95 3.80 7.45 17.88
N TYR A 96 3.69 7.55 16.55
CA TYR A 96 3.84 6.39 15.69
C TYR A 96 5.21 5.72 15.82
N VAL A 97 6.30 6.47 15.64
CA VAL A 97 7.66 5.91 15.67
C VAL A 97 7.99 5.28 17.03
N ASN A 98 7.53 5.88 18.13
CA ASN A 98 7.73 5.34 19.48
C ASN A 98 6.90 4.06 19.73
N GLN A 99 5.66 4.03 19.28
CA GLN A 99 4.73 2.96 19.64
C GLN A 99 4.74 1.79 18.64
N ALA A 100 5.20 1.98 17.40
CA ALA A 100 5.18 0.92 16.39
C ALA A 100 6.03 -0.31 16.78
N PRO A 101 7.26 -0.18 17.33
CA PRO A 101 8.02 -1.33 17.85
C PRO A 101 7.34 -2.03 19.03
N ARG A 102 6.69 -1.26 19.91
CA ARG A 102 5.96 -1.81 21.07
C ARG A 102 4.72 -2.58 20.63
N MET A 103 3.97 -2.02 19.68
CA MET A 103 2.85 -2.70 19.04
C MET A 103 3.33 -3.99 18.37
N LEU A 104 4.46 -3.97 17.65
CA LEU A 104 5.03 -5.16 17.04
C LEU A 104 5.33 -6.24 18.07
N ASP A 105 6.00 -5.89 19.17
CA ASP A 105 6.32 -6.82 20.26
C ASP A 105 5.08 -7.38 20.92
N PHE A 106 4.07 -6.54 21.12
CA PHE A 106 2.76 -6.97 21.60
C PHE A 106 2.13 -7.99 20.65
N ILE A 107 2.07 -7.72 19.35
CA ILE A 107 1.48 -8.64 18.36
C ILE A 107 2.23 -9.98 18.30
N ILE A 108 3.55 -9.97 18.39
CA ILE A 108 4.36 -11.19 18.50
C ILE A 108 4.00 -11.97 19.77
N SER A 109 3.82 -11.28 20.91
CA SER A 109 3.38 -11.92 22.17
C SER A 109 1.99 -12.56 22.08
N GLN A 110 1.17 -12.14 21.11
CA GLN A 110 -0.12 -12.77 20.83
C GLN A 110 -0.02 -14.05 19.97
N GLY A 111 1.20 -14.47 19.60
CA GLY A 111 1.47 -15.68 18.80
C GLY A 111 1.55 -15.44 17.30
N VAL A 112 1.53 -14.17 16.86
CA VAL A 112 1.63 -13.82 15.44
C VAL A 112 3.09 -13.91 15.00
N GLN A 113 3.36 -14.73 13.99
CA GLN A 113 4.73 -14.95 13.50
C GLN A 113 5.08 -13.96 12.38
N LEU A 114 6.06 -13.12 12.66
CA LEU A 114 6.54 -12.05 11.79
C LEU A 114 8.05 -12.18 11.59
N GLU A 115 8.56 -11.59 10.52
CA GLU A 115 9.99 -11.51 10.20
C GLU A 115 10.33 -10.15 9.56
N ARG A 116 11.62 -9.80 9.53
CA ARG A 116 12.08 -8.69 8.67
C ARG A 116 11.70 -9.00 7.23
N GLY A 117 11.27 -7.99 6.48
CA GLY A 117 11.20 -8.09 5.03
C GLY A 117 12.59 -8.25 4.40
N SER A 118 12.71 -8.02 3.09
CA SER A 118 14.02 -8.08 2.43
C SER A 118 15.03 -7.19 3.14
N THR A 119 16.26 -7.66 3.32
CA THR A 119 17.34 -6.89 3.95
C THR A 119 17.72 -5.65 3.13
N PHE A 120 17.46 -5.72 1.83
CA PHE A 120 17.61 -4.60 0.90
C PHE A 120 16.24 -4.29 0.31
N TRP A 121 15.53 -3.38 0.97
CA TRP A 121 14.31 -2.70 0.54
C TRP A 121 14.33 -1.30 1.18
N PRO A 122 15.09 -0.38 0.57
CA PRO A 122 15.31 0.95 1.12
C PRO A 122 14.00 1.69 1.39
N ASP A 123 14.08 2.65 2.30
CA ASP A 123 13.09 3.73 2.34
C ASP A 123 13.03 4.43 0.97
N TYR A 124 11.87 4.96 0.61
CA TYR A 124 11.65 5.45 -0.76
C TYR A 124 12.37 6.77 -1.04
N TYR A 125 12.78 7.46 0.02
CA TYR A 125 13.56 8.69 0.01
C TYR A 125 14.80 8.49 0.89
N ASP A 126 15.57 7.42 0.63
CA ASP A 126 16.71 6.98 1.43
C ASP A 126 17.85 8.01 1.57
N GLU A 127 17.84 9.05 0.74
CA GLU A 127 18.72 10.21 0.76
C GLU A 127 18.38 11.25 1.84
N VAL A 128 17.13 11.28 2.31
CA VAL A 128 16.69 12.24 3.33
C VAL A 128 17.31 11.87 4.68
N PRO A 129 17.75 12.85 5.51
CA PRO A 129 18.29 12.56 6.84
C PRO A 129 17.39 11.62 7.65
N GLY A 130 17.98 10.63 8.31
CA GLY A 130 17.25 9.56 9.00
C GLY A 130 16.80 8.40 8.09
N GLY A 131 16.87 8.52 6.76
CA GLY A 131 16.53 7.46 5.80
C GLY A 131 17.41 6.21 5.96
N VAL A 132 16.83 5.03 5.70
CA VAL A 132 17.52 3.73 5.80
C VAL A 132 17.60 3.06 4.43
N LYS A 133 18.84 2.78 4.01
CA LYS A 133 19.16 2.08 2.75
C LYS A 133 19.02 0.56 2.80
N THR A 134 18.83 -0.01 3.99
CA THR A 134 18.56 -1.44 4.18
C THR A 134 17.07 -1.68 4.11
N SER A 135 16.38 -1.78 5.25
CA SER A 135 14.94 -2.04 5.31
C SER A 135 14.41 -1.91 6.72
N ARG A 136 13.36 -1.09 6.89
CA ARG A 136 12.51 -0.99 8.09
C ARG A 136 11.26 -1.86 8.01
N THR A 137 11.19 -2.72 7.00
CA THR A 137 9.98 -3.47 6.69
C THR A 137 9.86 -4.73 7.54
N VAL A 138 8.66 -5.00 8.01
CA VAL A 138 8.27 -6.23 8.71
C VAL A 138 7.18 -6.90 7.90
N THR A 139 7.25 -8.23 7.76
CA THR A 139 6.29 -9.04 7.01
C THR A 139 5.84 -10.25 7.81
N ALA A 140 4.70 -10.82 7.45
CA ALA A 140 4.23 -12.06 8.05
C ALA A 140 4.82 -13.29 7.34
N LEU A 141 5.16 -14.32 8.12
CA LEU A 141 5.52 -15.62 7.56
C LEU A 141 4.32 -16.23 6.80
N PRO A 142 4.54 -17.07 5.76
CA PRO A 142 3.46 -17.78 5.07
C PRO A 142 2.56 -18.53 6.05
N PHE A 143 1.26 -18.54 5.80
CA PHE A 143 0.24 -19.05 6.75
C PHE A 143 -0.63 -20.10 6.08
N ASP A 144 -0.99 -21.17 6.81
CA ASP A 144 -1.95 -22.15 6.34
C ASP A 144 -3.36 -21.70 6.71
N LYS A 145 -4.15 -21.25 5.71
CA LYS A 145 -5.50 -20.73 5.97
C LYS A 145 -6.45 -21.76 6.57
N LYS A 146 -6.13 -23.07 6.52
CA LYS A 146 -6.93 -24.10 7.20
C LYS A 146 -6.90 -24.00 8.72
N GLU A 147 -5.86 -23.39 9.30
CA GLU A 147 -5.78 -23.16 10.75
C GLU A 147 -6.92 -22.27 11.27
N LEU A 148 -7.65 -21.58 10.38
CA LEU A 148 -8.83 -20.78 10.71
C LEU A 148 -10.13 -21.61 10.84
N GLY A 149 -10.12 -22.90 10.49
CA GLY A 149 -11.32 -23.75 10.52
C GLY A 149 -12.48 -23.14 9.73
N ALA A 150 -13.64 -22.98 10.37
CA ALA A 150 -14.84 -22.40 9.76
C ALA A 150 -14.67 -20.95 9.29
N TRP A 151 -13.63 -20.24 9.76
CA TRP A 151 -13.31 -18.88 9.33
C TRP A 151 -12.43 -18.82 8.08
N ALA A 152 -11.88 -19.95 7.62
CA ALA A 152 -11.02 -19.97 6.42
C ALA A 152 -11.70 -19.38 5.16
N PRO A 153 -12.99 -19.67 4.86
CA PRO A 153 -13.69 -19.08 3.72
C PRO A 153 -14.00 -17.58 3.90
N LYS A 154 -14.00 -17.09 5.14
CA LYS A 154 -14.25 -15.68 5.47
C LYS A 154 -12.98 -14.83 5.44
N LEU A 155 -11.79 -15.41 5.28
CA LEU A 155 -10.58 -14.63 5.03
C LEU A 155 -10.58 -14.16 3.58
N ARG A 156 -10.47 -12.85 3.35
CA ARG A 156 -10.40 -12.29 2.00
C ARG A 156 -9.21 -12.86 1.24
N LYS A 157 -9.43 -13.16 -0.04
CA LYS A 157 -8.39 -13.65 -0.95
C LYS A 157 -7.19 -12.70 -0.98
N GLY A 158 -5.98 -13.26 -0.91
CA GLY A 158 -4.73 -12.52 -1.12
C GLY A 158 -4.27 -12.56 -2.57
N PHE A 159 -3.24 -11.79 -2.90
CA PHE A 159 -2.69 -11.77 -4.26
C PHE A 159 -1.83 -13.00 -4.60
N LEU A 160 -1.37 -13.76 -3.60
CA LEU A 160 -0.56 -14.96 -3.77
C LEU A 160 -0.99 -16.10 -2.81
N GLU A 161 -1.24 -17.28 -3.37
CA GLU A 161 -1.58 -18.52 -2.63
C GLU A 161 -0.45 -19.55 -2.75
N VAL A 162 0.74 -19.18 -2.29
CA VAL A 162 1.94 -20.03 -2.33
C VAL A 162 2.71 -19.98 -1.01
N PRO A 163 3.44 -21.06 -0.62
CA PRO A 163 4.27 -21.10 0.58
C PRO A 163 5.62 -20.37 0.39
N ALA A 164 5.57 -19.13 -0.10
CA ALA A 164 6.74 -18.31 -0.39
C ALA A 164 6.78 -17.09 0.52
N ARG A 165 7.96 -16.71 1.00
CA ARG A 165 8.15 -15.39 1.62
C ARG A 165 7.98 -14.31 0.56
N LEU A 166 7.63 -13.10 0.99
CA LEU A 166 7.50 -11.97 0.06
C LEU A 166 8.84 -11.66 -0.63
N ASP A 167 9.94 -11.68 0.13
CA ASP A 167 11.31 -11.51 -0.39
C ASP A 167 11.71 -12.59 -1.42
N ASP A 168 11.27 -13.84 -1.22
CA ASP A 168 11.50 -14.90 -2.21
C ASP A 168 10.76 -14.60 -3.51
N GLY A 169 9.52 -14.11 -3.42
CA GLY A 169 8.71 -13.73 -4.58
C GLY A 169 9.34 -12.61 -5.40
N MET A 170 9.96 -11.62 -4.74
CA MET A 170 10.67 -10.51 -5.40
C MET A 170 11.85 -10.95 -6.26
N LYS A 171 12.40 -12.14 -6.00
CA LYS A 171 13.53 -12.71 -6.76
C LYS A 171 13.10 -13.45 -8.02
N LEU A 172 11.80 -13.68 -8.22
CA LEU A 172 11.26 -14.43 -9.36
C LEU A 172 11.74 -13.90 -10.72
N PRO A 173 11.78 -12.58 -10.99
CA PRO A 173 12.24 -12.05 -12.27
C PRO A 173 13.68 -12.47 -12.60
N PHE A 174 14.53 -12.68 -11.60
CA PHE A 174 15.96 -12.97 -11.76
C PHE A 174 16.29 -14.47 -11.77
N MET A 175 15.28 -15.34 -11.80
CA MET A 175 15.47 -16.79 -11.75
C MET A 175 16.36 -17.33 -12.89
N LYS A 176 16.44 -16.64 -14.04
CA LYS A 176 17.34 -17.03 -15.14
C LYS A 176 18.82 -16.84 -14.80
N HIS A 177 19.14 -15.88 -13.93
CA HIS A 177 20.50 -15.38 -13.69
C HIS A 177 21.19 -15.99 -12.48
N SER A 178 20.47 -16.70 -11.61
CA SER A 178 21.05 -17.25 -10.38
C SER A 178 20.57 -18.67 -10.08
N TRP A 179 21.54 -19.58 -9.91
CA TRP A 179 21.26 -20.96 -9.50
C TRP A 179 20.71 -21.04 -8.07
N GLU A 180 21.15 -20.15 -7.17
CA GLU A 180 20.59 -20.05 -5.83
C GLU A 180 19.12 -19.63 -5.87
N ILE A 181 18.75 -18.69 -6.73
CA ILE A 181 17.34 -18.30 -6.91
C ILE A 181 16.52 -19.47 -7.46
N LYS A 182 17.04 -20.22 -8.45
CA LYS A 182 16.37 -21.46 -8.94
C LYS A 182 16.16 -22.46 -7.81
N ARG A 183 17.13 -22.62 -6.91
CA ARG A 183 17.05 -23.51 -5.74
C ARG A 183 15.97 -23.07 -4.75
N ILE A 184 15.79 -21.77 -4.53
CA ILE A 184 14.70 -21.21 -3.71
C ILE A 184 13.34 -21.62 -4.31
N PHE A 185 13.12 -21.37 -5.61
CA PHE A 185 11.85 -21.71 -6.26
C PHE A 185 11.57 -23.21 -6.33
N PHE A 186 12.61 -24.03 -6.49
CA PHE A 186 12.47 -25.48 -6.38
C PHE A 186 11.97 -25.91 -4.99
N LYS A 187 12.51 -25.32 -3.90
CA LYS A 187 12.04 -25.58 -2.53
C LYS A 187 10.59 -25.11 -2.32
N ILE A 188 10.21 -23.97 -2.90
CA ILE A 188 8.82 -23.48 -2.84
C ILE A 188 7.88 -24.44 -3.57
N ALA A 189 8.25 -24.92 -4.76
CA ALA A 189 7.48 -25.90 -5.52
C ALA A 189 7.31 -27.21 -4.72
N LEU A 190 8.38 -27.71 -4.09
CA LEU A 190 8.31 -28.89 -3.22
C LEU A 190 7.36 -28.66 -2.03
N LYS A 191 7.45 -27.50 -1.35
CA LYS A 191 6.53 -27.14 -0.26
C LYS A 191 5.09 -27.04 -0.72
N LEU A 192 4.84 -26.54 -1.93
CA LEU A 192 3.50 -26.45 -2.50
C LEU A 192 2.93 -27.85 -2.75
N VAL A 193 3.71 -28.76 -3.35
CA VAL A 193 3.31 -30.16 -3.57
C VAL A 193 3.04 -30.88 -2.25
N LEU A 194 3.98 -30.79 -1.30
CA LEU A 194 3.81 -31.36 0.05
C LEU A 194 2.59 -30.76 0.76
N GLY A 195 2.35 -29.46 0.59
CA GLY A 195 1.17 -28.76 1.09
C GLY A 195 -0.11 -29.37 0.54
N LYS A 196 -0.22 -29.55 -0.79
CA LYS A 196 -1.37 -30.22 -1.41
C LYS A 196 -1.58 -31.63 -0.87
N LEU A 197 -0.50 -32.42 -0.73
CA LEU A 197 -0.57 -33.79 -0.21
C LEU A 197 -0.99 -33.86 1.26
N THR A 198 -0.58 -32.88 2.07
CA THR A 198 -0.96 -32.75 3.49
C THR A 198 -2.23 -31.93 3.70
N GLY A 199 -2.87 -31.52 2.61
CA GLY A 199 -4.05 -30.67 2.63
C GLY A 199 -3.81 -29.23 3.06
N LYS A 200 -2.58 -28.74 3.26
CA LYS A 200 -2.33 -27.34 3.65
C LYS A 200 -2.70 -26.36 2.55
N HIS A 201 -3.33 -25.24 2.91
CA HIS A 201 -3.73 -24.19 1.99
C HIS A 201 -2.97 -22.91 2.31
N TRP A 202 -1.83 -22.71 1.64
CA TRP A 202 -0.95 -21.59 1.93
C TRP A 202 -1.46 -20.26 1.39
N VAL A 203 -1.33 -19.22 2.21
CA VAL A 203 -1.42 -17.81 1.82
C VAL A 203 -0.12 -17.11 2.23
N THR A 204 0.23 -16.05 1.52
CA THR A 204 1.39 -15.21 1.83
C THR A 204 1.00 -13.73 1.91
N ALA A 205 1.97 -12.88 2.24
CA ALA A 205 1.86 -11.42 2.23
C ALA A 205 0.67 -10.91 3.07
N GLY A 206 -0.17 -10.02 2.53
CA GLY A 206 -1.31 -9.44 3.23
C GLY A 206 -2.29 -10.46 3.81
N ALA A 207 -2.62 -11.50 3.04
CA ALA A 207 -3.51 -12.57 3.49
C ALA A 207 -2.86 -13.43 4.58
N ALA A 208 -1.53 -13.59 4.59
CA ALA A 208 -0.85 -14.26 5.70
C ALA A 208 -0.84 -13.40 6.97
N LEU A 209 -0.56 -12.10 6.86
CA LEU A 209 -0.65 -11.18 8.00
C LEU A 209 -2.05 -11.24 8.61
N GLN A 210 -3.07 -11.07 7.79
CA GLN A 210 -4.44 -11.02 8.29
C GLN A 210 -4.94 -12.39 8.75
N GLY A 211 -4.56 -13.48 8.08
CA GLY A 211 -4.88 -14.83 8.53
C GLY A 211 -4.30 -15.13 9.91
N ARG A 212 -3.06 -14.72 10.17
CA ARG A 212 -2.42 -14.88 11.49
C ARG A 212 -3.05 -14.01 12.56
N MET A 213 -3.35 -12.74 12.24
CA MET A 213 -4.05 -11.84 13.17
C MET A 213 -5.45 -12.37 13.50
N LEU A 214 -6.18 -12.85 12.49
CA LEU A 214 -7.51 -13.45 12.67
C LEU A 214 -7.44 -14.70 13.55
N LYS A 215 -6.46 -15.58 13.31
CA LYS A 215 -6.23 -16.76 14.14
C LYS A 215 -6.01 -16.37 15.60
N ALA A 216 -5.16 -15.38 15.87
CA ALA A 216 -4.90 -14.91 17.23
C ALA A 216 -6.17 -14.37 17.92
N VAL A 217 -7.00 -13.60 17.18
CA VAL A 217 -8.28 -13.09 17.70
C VAL A 217 -9.26 -14.23 18.02
N LEU A 218 -9.36 -15.22 17.15
CA LEU A 218 -10.26 -16.37 17.32
C LEU A 218 -9.83 -17.26 18.50
N GLU A 219 -8.56 -17.66 18.56
CA GLU A 219 -8.05 -18.55 19.62
C GLU A 219 -8.17 -17.93 21.03
N LYS A 220 -8.08 -16.59 21.11
CA LYS A 220 -8.20 -15.85 22.37
C LYS A 220 -9.63 -15.41 22.69
N ASN A 221 -10.60 -15.65 21.78
CA ASN A 221 -11.93 -15.06 21.85
C ASN A 221 -11.86 -13.55 22.12
N ALA A 222 -11.05 -12.84 21.34
CA ALA A 222 -10.73 -11.44 21.56
C ALA A 222 -11.81 -10.48 21.02
N ALA A 223 -12.62 -10.93 20.06
CA ALA A 223 -13.76 -10.17 19.56
C ALA A 223 -14.89 -11.07 19.05
N ASP A 224 -16.12 -10.59 19.14
CA ASP A 224 -17.24 -11.03 18.31
C ASP A 224 -17.09 -10.42 16.91
N ILE A 225 -16.74 -11.23 15.91
CA ILE A 225 -16.54 -10.76 14.53
C ILE A 225 -17.78 -11.06 13.70
N ARG A 226 -18.34 -10.03 13.06
CA ARG A 226 -19.55 -10.13 12.24
C ARG A 226 -19.28 -9.61 10.83
N VAL A 227 -19.41 -10.49 9.86
CA VAL A 227 -19.37 -10.16 8.42
C VAL A 227 -20.78 -9.79 7.94
N ASN A 228 -20.90 -9.18 6.76
CA ASN A 228 -22.17 -8.68 6.22
C ASN A 228 -22.89 -7.72 7.18
N SER A 229 -22.14 -6.96 7.97
CA SER A 229 -22.64 -6.05 9.01
C SER A 229 -22.19 -4.61 8.69
N PRO A 230 -22.72 -3.99 7.62
CA PRO A 230 -22.38 -2.60 7.29
C PRO A 230 -22.75 -1.67 8.45
N VAL A 231 -21.94 -0.65 8.69
CA VAL A 231 -22.26 0.43 9.63
C VAL A 231 -22.59 1.66 8.83
N ASN A 232 -23.78 2.23 9.07
CA ASN A 232 -24.28 3.36 8.31
C ASN A 232 -24.32 4.66 9.13
N GLU A 233 -24.28 4.55 10.46
CA GLU A 233 -24.36 5.69 11.37
C GLU A 233 -23.47 5.47 12.60
N VAL A 234 -22.80 6.53 13.03
CA VAL A 234 -22.21 6.64 14.37
C VAL A 234 -23.16 7.43 15.27
N ILE A 235 -23.56 6.82 16.38
CA ILE A 235 -24.49 7.41 17.34
C ILE A 235 -23.71 8.37 18.23
N ILE A 236 -23.96 9.68 18.07
CA ILE A 236 -23.38 10.74 18.90
C ILE A 236 -24.49 11.44 19.68
N GLU A 237 -24.39 11.48 21.01
CA GLU A 237 -25.28 12.26 21.89
C GLU A 237 -24.42 13.13 22.82
N GLY A 238 -24.77 14.41 22.97
CA GLY A 238 -24.03 15.31 23.86
C GLY A 238 -22.55 15.49 23.51
N GLY A 239 -22.17 15.33 22.23
CA GLY A 239 -20.78 15.42 21.76
C GLY A 239 -19.94 14.15 21.95
N LYS A 240 -20.54 13.06 22.46
CA LYS A 240 -19.86 11.78 22.69
C LYS A 240 -20.38 10.70 21.75
N ALA A 241 -19.48 9.96 21.10
CA ALA A 241 -19.81 8.75 20.37
C ALA A 241 -20.12 7.61 21.33
N LEU A 242 -21.36 7.12 21.28
CA LEU A 242 -21.90 6.12 22.19
C LEU A 242 -22.12 4.75 21.54
N GLY A 243 -21.93 4.63 20.23
CA GLY A 243 -22.22 3.39 19.51
C GLY A 243 -22.39 3.59 18.01
N VAL A 244 -22.94 2.57 17.36
CA VAL A 244 -23.18 2.55 15.91
C VAL A 244 -24.53 1.93 15.57
N VAL A 245 -25.03 2.22 14.36
CA VAL A 245 -26.16 1.49 13.76
C VAL A 245 -25.63 0.59 12.65
N THR A 246 -25.89 -0.71 12.79
CA THR A 246 -25.63 -1.73 11.77
C THR A 246 -26.95 -2.38 11.32
N VAL A 247 -26.88 -3.48 10.57
CA VAL A 247 -28.04 -4.23 10.09
C VAL A 247 -28.01 -5.65 10.67
N LYS A 248 -29.15 -6.10 11.19
CA LYS A 248 -29.37 -7.48 11.62
C LYS A 248 -30.73 -7.93 11.09
N ASP A 249 -30.75 -9.05 10.37
CA ASP A 249 -31.97 -9.61 9.74
C ASP A 249 -32.75 -8.57 8.90
N GLY A 250 -32.01 -7.71 8.18
CA GLY A 250 -32.58 -6.65 7.34
C GLY A 250 -33.13 -5.43 8.09
N LYS A 251 -32.98 -5.37 9.42
CA LYS A 251 -33.45 -4.25 10.25
C LYS A 251 -32.29 -3.46 10.87
N PRO A 252 -32.46 -2.15 11.12
CA PRO A 252 -31.49 -1.39 11.89
C PRO A 252 -31.26 -2.01 13.27
N TRP A 253 -30.01 -2.08 13.69
CA TRP A 253 -29.60 -2.67 14.95
C TRP A 253 -28.56 -1.76 15.64
N ARG A 254 -28.86 -1.33 16.86
CA ARG A 254 -28.10 -0.31 17.60
C ARG A 254 -27.16 -0.98 18.58
N ILE A 255 -25.85 -0.79 18.40
CA ILE A 255 -24.81 -1.37 19.24
C ILE A 255 -24.15 -0.26 20.06
N GLY A 256 -24.26 -0.33 21.38
CA GLY A 256 -23.62 0.60 22.31
C GLY A 256 -22.14 0.29 22.52
N ALA A 257 -21.34 1.34 22.71
CA ALA A 257 -19.91 1.31 22.99
C ALA A 257 -19.61 2.04 24.31
N LYS A 258 -19.14 1.33 25.34
CA LYS A 258 -18.87 1.95 26.66
C LYS A 258 -17.60 2.80 26.69
N LEU A 259 -16.56 2.37 25.99
CA LEU A 259 -15.25 3.04 25.95
C LEU A 259 -15.03 3.81 24.64
N GLY A 260 -15.63 3.36 23.54
CA GLY A 260 -15.62 4.09 22.28
C GLY A 260 -15.80 3.24 21.03
N VAL A 261 -15.87 3.94 19.91
CA VAL A 261 -15.98 3.40 18.55
C VAL A 261 -14.66 3.63 17.82
N LEU A 262 -14.07 2.58 17.25
CA LEU A 262 -12.93 2.67 16.35
C LEU A 262 -13.37 2.48 14.90
N VAL A 263 -13.07 3.46 14.05
CA VAL A 263 -13.28 3.38 12.61
C VAL A 263 -11.97 3.00 11.90
N ASN A 264 -11.96 1.83 11.26
CA ASN A 264 -10.89 1.34 10.40
C ASN A 264 -11.51 0.73 9.14
N ALA A 265 -12.30 1.56 8.46
CA ALA A 265 -13.27 1.15 7.43
C ALA A 265 -12.78 1.39 5.99
N GLY A 266 -11.48 1.57 5.79
CA GLY A 266 -10.92 1.85 4.47
C GLY A 266 -11.05 3.32 4.04
N GLY A 267 -10.65 3.57 2.80
CA GLY A 267 -10.67 4.83 2.08
C GLY A 267 -11.91 4.98 1.20
N PHE A 268 -11.72 5.63 0.05
CA PHE A 268 -12.77 5.85 -0.96
C PHE A 268 -12.30 5.49 -2.38
N SER A 269 -11.33 4.59 -2.51
CA SER A 269 -10.69 4.27 -3.79
C SER A 269 -11.64 3.73 -4.86
N GLN A 270 -12.79 3.16 -4.46
CA GLN A 270 -13.82 2.65 -5.36
C GLN A 270 -15.02 3.61 -5.56
N ASN A 271 -14.95 4.84 -5.07
CA ASN A 271 -16.02 5.84 -5.22
C ASN A 271 -15.63 6.95 -6.22
N GLN A 272 -16.04 6.82 -7.48
CA GLN A 272 -15.68 7.80 -8.53
C GLN A 272 -16.13 9.23 -8.20
N ALA A 273 -17.29 9.42 -7.59
CA ALA A 273 -17.77 10.77 -7.26
C ALA A 273 -16.87 11.47 -6.22
N MET A 274 -16.37 10.74 -5.23
CA MET A 274 -15.38 11.28 -4.28
C MET A 274 -14.02 11.51 -4.96
N ARG A 275 -13.63 10.65 -5.91
CA ARG A 275 -12.40 10.84 -6.70
C ARG A 275 -12.48 12.09 -7.56
N ASP A 276 -13.59 12.31 -8.27
CA ASP A 276 -13.78 13.52 -9.08
C ASP A 276 -13.73 14.79 -8.23
N LYS A 277 -14.25 14.73 -6.99
CA LYS A 277 -14.22 15.84 -6.02
C LYS A 277 -12.81 16.12 -5.49
N TYR A 278 -12.07 15.08 -5.08
CA TYR A 278 -10.84 15.26 -4.28
C TYR A 278 -9.55 14.99 -5.06
N ILE A 279 -9.57 14.08 -6.04
CA ILE A 279 -8.41 13.63 -6.82
C ILE A 279 -8.76 13.69 -8.33
N PRO A 280 -9.03 14.88 -8.88
CA PRO A 280 -9.46 15.03 -10.26
C PRO A 280 -8.42 14.42 -11.22
N GLY A 281 -8.90 13.71 -12.25
CA GLY A 281 -8.07 12.98 -13.20
C GLY A 281 -7.79 11.53 -12.84
N SER A 282 -8.13 11.09 -11.61
CA SER A 282 -8.03 9.68 -11.20
C SER A 282 -9.30 8.88 -11.51
N ARG A 283 -9.16 7.54 -11.61
CA ARG A 283 -10.28 6.62 -11.89
C ARG A 283 -10.30 5.43 -10.94
N LYS A 284 -11.47 5.02 -10.48
CA LYS A 284 -11.63 3.83 -9.63
C LYS A 284 -11.20 2.54 -10.33
N GLU A 285 -11.32 2.49 -11.65
CA GLU A 285 -10.88 1.37 -12.49
C GLU A 285 -9.37 1.19 -12.45
N TRP A 286 -8.62 2.25 -12.11
CA TRP A 286 -7.19 2.19 -11.86
C TRP A 286 -6.85 2.00 -10.38
N SER A 287 -7.79 1.61 -9.54
CA SER A 287 -7.47 1.26 -8.15
C SER A 287 -7.37 -0.26 -7.98
N ASN A 288 -6.41 -0.67 -7.15
CA ASN A 288 -6.27 -2.00 -6.58
C ASN A 288 -6.95 -2.12 -5.19
N GLY A 289 -7.64 -1.09 -4.72
CA GLY A 289 -8.50 -1.15 -3.54
C GLY A 289 -9.54 -2.28 -3.61
N ILE A 290 -10.16 -2.58 -2.46
CA ILE A 290 -11.26 -3.54 -2.40
C ILE A 290 -12.55 -2.92 -2.92
N GLU A 291 -13.43 -3.77 -3.45
CA GLU A 291 -14.72 -3.42 -4.03
C GLU A 291 -15.70 -2.73 -3.06
N THR A 292 -15.43 -2.75 -1.76
CA THR A 292 -16.26 -2.09 -0.73
C THR A 292 -15.70 -0.76 -0.21
N ASP A 293 -14.59 -0.28 -0.78
CA ASP A 293 -13.85 0.92 -0.35
C ASP A 293 -14.50 2.22 -0.86
N HIS A 294 -15.71 2.51 -0.38
CA HIS A 294 -16.58 3.56 -0.93
C HIS A 294 -16.55 4.90 -0.17
N GLY A 295 -15.80 5.00 0.92
CA GLY A 295 -15.74 6.23 1.72
C GLY A 295 -16.95 6.47 2.63
N ASP A 296 -17.79 5.45 2.88
CA ASP A 296 -19.02 5.58 3.67
C ASP A 296 -18.78 6.27 5.02
N MET A 297 -17.73 5.83 5.73
CA MET A 297 -17.37 6.40 7.03
C MET A 297 -16.74 7.79 6.95
N HIS A 298 -16.12 8.17 5.83
CA HIS A 298 -15.67 9.55 5.64
C HIS A 298 -16.85 10.51 5.58
N GLN A 299 -17.84 10.16 4.76
CA GLN A 299 -19.05 10.96 4.61
C GLN A 299 -19.84 11.02 5.93
N GLU A 300 -19.97 9.89 6.63
CA GLU A 300 -20.67 9.85 7.90
C GLU A 300 -19.98 10.69 8.97
N LEU A 301 -18.65 10.56 9.13
CA LEU A 301 -17.94 11.30 10.16
C LEU A 301 -17.88 12.80 9.84
N GLU A 302 -17.73 13.19 8.57
CA GLU A 302 -17.82 14.59 8.13
C GLU A 302 -19.19 15.19 8.50
N ARG A 303 -20.30 14.48 8.24
CA ARG A 303 -21.66 14.90 8.64
C ARG A 303 -21.81 15.04 10.16
N LYS A 304 -21.06 14.27 10.94
CA LYS A 304 -21.05 14.29 12.41
C LYS A 304 -20.03 15.28 12.99
N GLY A 305 -19.41 16.12 12.15
CA GLY A 305 -18.53 17.21 12.59
C GLY A 305 -17.05 16.86 12.68
N ALA A 306 -16.62 15.72 12.16
CA ALA A 306 -15.19 15.40 12.05
C ALA A 306 -14.52 16.22 10.94
N ALA A 307 -13.28 16.65 11.18
CA ALA A 307 -12.44 17.25 10.16
C ALA A 307 -11.93 16.19 9.18
N LEU A 308 -11.96 16.51 7.88
CA LEU A 308 -11.27 15.75 6.84
C LEU A 308 -9.96 16.44 6.46
N GLY A 309 -8.94 15.67 6.11
CA GLY A 309 -7.64 16.18 5.69
C GLY A 309 -6.98 15.28 4.64
N GLN A 310 -6.10 15.86 3.83
CA GLN A 310 -5.33 15.15 2.80
C GLN A 310 -6.21 14.34 1.83
N MET A 311 -7.47 14.75 1.61
CA MET A 311 -8.42 14.01 0.77
C MET A 311 -7.96 13.90 -0.69
N ASP A 312 -7.03 14.74 -1.12
CA ASP A 312 -6.37 14.72 -2.42
C ASP A 312 -5.26 13.66 -2.55
N GLN A 313 -4.96 12.92 -1.48
CA GLN A 313 -3.85 11.96 -1.42
C GLN A 313 -4.32 10.51 -1.67
N MET A 314 -3.47 9.74 -2.34
CA MET A 314 -3.67 8.30 -2.59
C MET A 314 -2.34 7.59 -2.57
N VAL A 315 -2.33 6.31 -2.15
CA VAL A 315 -1.15 5.47 -2.27
C VAL A 315 -0.95 5.08 -3.73
N GLY A 316 -0.16 5.87 -4.45
CA GLY A 316 0.11 5.74 -5.87
C GLY A 316 0.61 4.34 -6.24
N PHE A 317 0.23 3.88 -7.41
CA PHE A 317 0.73 2.64 -7.97
C PHE A 317 0.59 2.73 -9.48
N GLN A 318 1.69 3.06 -10.17
CA GLN A 318 1.65 3.22 -11.61
C GLN A 318 1.25 1.91 -12.28
N MET A 319 0.34 2.02 -13.23
CA MET A 319 -0.35 0.86 -13.81
C MET A 319 -0.52 1.03 -15.32
N SER A 320 -0.98 -0.02 -15.99
CA SER A 320 -1.22 -0.01 -17.42
C SER A 320 -2.36 -0.95 -17.79
N GLU A 321 -3.33 -0.50 -18.56
CA GLU A 321 -4.53 -1.25 -18.92
C GLU A 321 -4.28 -2.27 -20.05
N ALA A 322 -3.40 -3.24 -19.80
CA ALA A 322 -3.07 -4.29 -20.77
C ALA A 322 -4.27 -5.21 -21.04
N PRO A 323 -4.46 -5.76 -22.27
CA PRO A 323 -5.57 -6.67 -22.55
C PRO A 323 -5.70 -7.83 -21.55
N GLY A 324 -6.90 -8.02 -20.97
CA GLY A 324 -7.20 -9.03 -19.94
C GLY A 324 -7.04 -8.55 -18.50
N TRP A 325 -6.58 -7.31 -18.29
CA TRP A 325 -6.41 -6.65 -16.99
C TRP A 325 -7.70 -6.59 -16.17
N GLU A 326 -8.85 -6.44 -16.82
CA GLU A 326 -10.17 -6.37 -16.20
C GLU A 326 -10.55 -7.64 -15.41
N THR A 327 -9.89 -8.77 -15.69
CA THR A 327 -10.12 -10.04 -15.00
C THR A 327 -9.09 -10.33 -13.89
N ASP A 328 -8.04 -9.51 -13.77
CA ASP A 328 -6.98 -9.72 -12.78
C ASP A 328 -7.46 -9.28 -11.39
N TYR A 329 -7.41 -10.19 -10.41
CA TYR A 329 -7.82 -9.88 -9.04
C TYR A 329 -6.95 -8.78 -8.40
N VAL A 330 -5.63 -8.87 -8.63
CA VAL A 330 -4.67 -7.80 -8.36
C VAL A 330 -4.03 -7.41 -9.67
N LYS A 331 -4.24 -6.16 -10.03
CA LYS A 331 -3.77 -5.58 -11.27
C LYS A 331 -2.26 -5.33 -11.20
N PRO A 332 -1.47 -5.77 -12.20
CA PRO A 332 -0.03 -5.65 -12.13
C PRO A 332 0.47 -4.21 -12.22
N GLY A 333 1.33 -3.80 -11.28
CA GLY A 333 2.01 -2.50 -11.37
C GLY A 333 3.03 -2.45 -12.51
N THR A 334 3.37 -1.24 -12.93
CA THR A 334 4.42 -0.97 -13.93
C THR A 334 5.69 -0.37 -13.32
N GLN A 335 5.80 -0.33 -11.98
CA GLN A 335 7.00 0.17 -11.30
C GLN A 335 8.27 -0.57 -11.73
N SER A 336 8.22 -1.91 -11.83
CA SER A 336 9.34 -2.69 -12.37
C SER A 336 9.51 -2.54 -13.88
N THR A 337 8.60 -1.91 -14.60
CA THR A 337 8.81 -1.57 -16.01
C THR A 337 9.53 -0.23 -16.14
N THR A 338 9.09 0.78 -15.41
CA THR A 338 9.62 2.14 -15.50
C THR A 338 10.99 2.27 -14.84
N GLY A 339 11.28 1.47 -13.79
CA GLY A 339 12.55 1.52 -13.05
C GLY A 339 13.70 0.69 -13.66
N LYS A 340 13.47 -0.16 -14.67
CA LYS A 340 14.51 -1.05 -15.23
C LYS A 340 15.36 -0.39 -16.33
N PRO A 341 16.57 -0.91 -16.59
CA PRO A 341 17.37 -0.52 -17.75
C PRO A 341 16.57 -0.61 -19.05
N HIS A 342 16.95 0.20 -20.04
CA HIS A 342 16.34 0.24 -21.37
C HIS A 342 14.87 0.70 -21.39
N ALA A 343 14.42 1.41 -20.35
CA ALA A 343 13.11 2.01 -20.28
C ALA A 343 13.17 3.44 -19.70
N ILE A 344 12.38 4.35 -20.28
CA ILE A 344 12.08 5.69 -19.75
C ILE A 344 10.58 5.98 -19.87
N GLN A 345 10.11 7.06 -19.29
CA GLN A 345 8.74 7.53 -19.47
C GLN A 345 8.67 8.94 -20.06
N VAL A 346 7.73 9.17 -20.96
CA VAL A 346 7.45 10.50 -21.51
C VAL A 346 5.98 10.88 -21.40
N ASP A 347 5.70 12.17 -21.35
CA ASP A 347 4.33 12.71 -21.48
C ASP A 347 3.89 12.82 -22.96
N GLN A 348 2.75 13.45 -23.23
CA GLN A 348 2.23 13.60 -24.59
C GLN A 348 3.01 14.62 -25.46
N SER A 349 3.99 15.33 -24.89
CA SER A 349 4.95 16.15 -25.65
C SER A 349 6.22 15.39 -26.03
N GLY A 350 6.37 14.12 -25.60
CA GLY A 350 7.52 13.27 -25.92
C GLY A 350 8.75 13.54 -25.05
N VAL A 351 8.59 14.20 -23.89
CA VAL A 351 9.68 14.53 -22.96
C VAL A 351 9.54 13.81 -21.62
N ARG A 352 10.68 13.47 -21.01
CA ARG A 352 10.75 13.03 -19.61
C ARG A 352 10.41 14.19 -18.67
N TYR A 353 9.87 13.88 -17.50
CA TYR A 353 9.47 14.90 -16.52
C TYR A 353 9.62 14.47 -15.06
N MET A 354 10.21 13.30 -14.78
CA MET A 354 10.45 12.79 -13.43
C MET A 354 11.48 11.65 -13.43
N ASN A 355 11.93 11.25 -12.24
CA ASN A 355 12.74 10.05 -12.03
C ASN A 355 11.86 8.78 -12.06
N GLU A 356 12.04 7.94 -13.08
CA GLU A 356 11.22 6.73 -13.26
C GLU A 356 11.54 5.57 -12.31
N GLY A 357 12.67 5.67 -11.59
CA GLY A 357 13.08 4.77 -10.52
C GLY A 357 12.61 5.21 -9.13
N GLY A 358 11.83 6.29 -9.01
CA GLY A 358 11.38 6.81 -7.72
C GLY A 358 10.22 6.07 -7.07
N SER A 359 9.77 6.62 -5.94
CA SER A 359 8.60 6.17 -5.20
C SER A 359 7.38 6.05 -6.13
N TYR A 360 6.62 4.97 -6.02
CA TYR A 360 5.37 4.82 -6.79
C TYR A 360 4.34 5.91 -6.45
N GLU A 361 4.44 6.51 -5.26
CA GLU A 361 3.58 7.60 -4.80
C GLU A 361 3.87 8.84 -5.63
N GLU A 362 5.12 9.30 -5.53
CA GLU A 362 5.67 10.44 -6.22
C GLU A 362 5.51 10.29 -7.74
N PHE A 363 5.67 9.07 -8.25
CA PHE A 363 5.46 8.78 -9.67
C PHE A 363 4.03 9.12 -10.12
N CYS A 364 3.02 8.60 -9.42
CA CYS A 364 1.62 8.86 -9.76
C CYS A 364 1.21 10.31 -9.48
N GLU A 365 1.72 10.91 -8.41
CA GLU A 365 1.48 12.31 -8.08
C GLU A 365 2.03 13.23 -9.18
N ASN A 366 3.27 13.00 -9.61
CA ASN A 366 3.90 13.77 -10.69
C ASN A 366 3.16 13.61 -12.02
N MET A 367 2.58 12.44 -12.32
CA MET A 367 1.70 12.28 -13.49
C MET A 367 0.48 13.20 -13.40
N LEU A 368 -0.22 13.21 -12.27
CA LEU A 368 -1.41 14.04 -12.05
C LEU A 368 -1.08 15.54 -12.05
N ILE A 369 0.06 15.94 -11.46
CA ILE A 369 0.53 17.32 -11.48
C ILE A 369 0.88 17.74 -12.91
N ARG A 370 1.62 16.91 -13.64
CA ARG A 370 2.04 17.20 -15.02
C ARG A 370 0.84 17.40 -15.94
N ASP A 371 -0.17 16.54 -15.83
CA ASP A 371 -1.39 16.54 -16.66
C ASP A 371 -2.18 17.85 -16.60
N ARG A 372 -2.01 18.65 -15.54
CA ARG A 372 -2.61 19.99 -15.41
C ARG A 372 -2.09 21.01 -16.43
N THR A 373 -0.89 20.79 -16.96
CA THR A 373 -0.20 21.73 -17.87
C THR A 373 0.16 21.11 -19.20
N VAL A 374 0.59 19.85 -19.20
CA VAL A 374 0.90 19.08 -20.39
C VAL A 374 0.27 17.71 -20.21
N PRO A 375 -0.60 17.26 -21.12
CA PRO A 375 -1.24 15.96 -20.99
C PRO A 375 -0.21 14.85 -20.71
N ALA A 376 -0.43 14.12 -19.63
CA ALA A 376 0.46 13.08 -19.11
C ALA A 376 -0.31 11.83 -18.68
N ILE A 377 -1.64 11.79 -18.88
CA ILE A 377 -2.47 10.62 -18.63
C ILE A 377 -3.17 10.18 -19.94
N PRO A 378 -2.76 9.05 -20.55
CA PRO A 378 -1.64 8.22 -20.13
C PRO A 378 -0.29 8.90 -20.40
N SER A 379 0.76 8.47 -19.70
CA SER A 379 2.15 8.67 -20.13
C SER A 379 2.59 7.46 -20.94
N TRP A 380 3.69 7.57 -21.69
CA TRP A 380 4.21 6.46 -22.49
C TRP A 380 5.51 5.94 -21.89
N ALA A 381 5.52 4.67 -21.47
CA ALA A 381 6.78 3.98 -21.20
C ALA A 381 7.42 3.59 -22.54
N ILE A 382 8.63 4.09 -22.79
CA ILE A 382 9.41 3.88 -24.02
C ILE A 382 10.48 2.83 -23.74
N MET A 383 10.53 1.79 -24.58
CA MET A 383 11.43 0.65 -24.43
C MET A 383 12.05 0.28 -25.78
N ASP A 384 13.17 -0.45 -25.77
CA ASP A 384 13.75 -1.04 -26.98
C ASP A 384 13.81 -2.57 -26.92
N GLN A 385 14.40 -3.21 -27.93
CA GLN A 385 14.48 -4.66 -28.02
C GLN A 385 15.31 -5.29 -26.90
N GLN A 386 16.23 -4.55 -26.27
CA GLN A 386 17.01 -5.03 -25.12
C GLN A 386 16.10 -5.26 -23.92
N TYR A 387 15.23 -4.28 -23.61
CA TYR A 387 14.19 -4.44 -22.58
C TYR A 387 13.35 -5.69 -22.84
N MET A 388 12.84 -5.83 -24.07
CA MET A 388 11.90 -6.89 -24.44
C MET A 388 12.51 -8.30 -24.40
N ASN A 389 13.83 -8.41 -24.51
CA ASN A 389 14.55 -9.67 -24.40
C ASN A 389 14.70 -10.12 -22.94
N GLU A 390 14.88 -9.16 -22.03
CA GLU A 390 15.27 -9.43 -20.65
C GLU A 390 14.08 -9.38 -19.68
N TYR A 391 13.27 -8.33 -19.76
CA TYR A 391 12.30 -7.98 -18.73
C TYR A 391 10.85 -8.34 -19.09
N THR A 392 10.02 -8.46 -18.05
CA THR A 392 8.57 -8.59 -18.20
C THR A 392 7.94 -7.23 -18.46
N VAL A 393 6.86 -7.21 -19.24
CA VAL A 393 6.08 -6.00 -19.52
C VAL A 393 4.76 -6.06 -18.77
N ALA A 394 4.41 -4.99 -18.05
CA ALA A 394 3.14 -4.85 -17.32
C ALA A 394 2.81 -6.05 -16.40
N GLY A 395 3.82 -6.58 -15.71
CA GLY A 395 3.71 -7.71 -14.79
C GLY A 395 3.19 -9.04 -15.37
N LYS A 396 2.97 -9.11 -16.69
CA LYS A 396 2.58 -10.34 -17.39
C LYS A 396 3.84 -11.02 -17.94
N GLY A 397 3.98 -12.32 -17.67
CA GLY A 397 5.13 -13.13 -18.09
C GLY A 397 5.43 -13.03 -19.60
N THR A 398 6.65 -13.43 -19.99
CA THR A 398 7.30 -13.26 -21.31
C THR A 398 6.46 -12.54 -22.37
N ALA A 399 6.81 -11.28 -22.66
CA ALA A 399 6.20 -10.46 -23.69
C ALA A 399 6.01 -11.22 -25.02
N LYS A 400 6.93 -12.13 -25.37
CA LYS A 400 6.85 -13.01 -26.54
C LYS A 400 5.50 -13.74 -26.72
N LYS A 401 4.84 -14.20 -25.65
CA LYS A 401 3.57 -14.93 -25.75
C LYS A 401 2.37 -14.02 -26.02
N ASN A 402 2.39 -12.80 -25.48
CA ASN A 402 1.26 -11.88 -25.54
C ASN A 402 1.44 -10.77 -26.60
N MET A 403 2.66 -10.64 -27.14
CA MET A 403 3.08 -9.58 -28.06
C MET A 403 2.09 -9.36 -29.22
N ALA A 404 1.73 -10.43 -29.93
CA ALA A 404 0.84 -10.32 -31.09
C ALA A 404 -0.50 -9.68 -30.70
N LYS A 405 -1.14 -10.19 -29.63
CA LYS A 405 -2.40 -9.66 -29.09
C LYS A 405 -2.27 -8.21 -28.63
N TRP A 406 -1.15 -7.86 -27.99
CA TRP A 406 -0.88 -6.51 -27.49
C TRP A 406 -0.67 -5.48 -28.59
N LEU A 407 0.00 -5.87 -29.67
CA LEU A 407 0.18 -5.04 -30.86
C LEU A 407 -1.14 -4.90 -31.63
N GLU A 408 -1.86 -6.02 -31.84
CA GLU A 408 -3.16 -6.04 -32.52
C GLU A 408 -4.21 -5.19 -31.80
N SER A 409 -4.27 -5.26 -30.46
CA SER A 409 -5.19 -4.44 -29.67
C SER A 409 -4.83 -2.96 -29.68
N GLY A 410 -3.64 -2.62 -30.16
CA GLY A 410 -3.08 -1.29 -30.06
C GLY A 410 -2.92 -0.80 -28.61
N TRP A 411 -2.69 -1.70 -27.65
CA TRP A 411 -2.22 -1.29 -26.33
C TRP A 411 -0.69 -1.07 -26.36
N MET A 412 0.03 -1.95 -27.07
CA MET A 412 1.45 -1.77 -27.35
C MET A 412 1.65 -1.17 -28.74
N ARG A 413 2.55 -0.19 -28.85
CA ARG A 413 3.07 0.31 -30.12
C ARG A 413 4.44 -0.27 -30.40
N ARG A 414 4.76 -0.43 -31.68
CA ARG A 414 6.09 -0.83 -32.16
C ARG A 414 6.45 -0.04 -33.41
N ALA A 415 7.72 0.34 -33.52
CA ALA A 415 8.32 0.87 -34.74
C ALA A 415 9.79 0.48 -34.84
N ASP A 416 10.38 0.59 -36.04
CA ASP A 416 11.80 0.27 -36.25
C ASP A 416 12.74 1.46 -35.92
N SER A 417 12.19 2.66 -35.74
CA SER A 417 12.90 3.87 -35.30
C SER A 417 12.16 4.59 -34.17
N VAL A 418 12.86 5.48 -33.45
CA VAL A 418 12.27 6.30 -32.38
C VAL A 418 11.25 7.28 -32.95
N GLU A 419 11.53 7.85 -34.13
CA GLU A 419 10.63 8.76 -34.84
C GLU A 419 9.35 8.05 -35.28
N GLY A 420 9.47 6.83 -35.84
CA GLY A 420 8.31 6.02 -36.19
C GLY A 420 7.49 5.61 -34.96
N LEU A 421 8.16 5.39 -33.82
CA LEU A 421 7.46 5.12 -32.56
C LEU A 421 6.69 6.37 -32.11
N ALA A 422 7.29 7.56 -32.22
CA ALA A 422 6.66 8.83 -31.88
C ALA A 422 5.38 9.06 -32.68
N GLU A 423 5.41 8.80 -33.99
CA GLU A 423 4.23 8.85 -34.85
C GLU A 423 3.14 7.88 -34.37
N ALA A 424 3.53 6.66 -34.00
CA ALA A 424 2.62 5.61 -33.53
C ALA A 424 1.93 5.94 -32.18
N ILE A 425 2.60 6.69 -31.30
CA ILE A 425 2.04 7.20 -30.03
C ILE A 425 1.50 8.64 -30.12
N LYS A 426 1.60 9.27 -31.30
CA LYS A 426 1.13 10.64 -31.56
C LYS A 426 1.83 11.74 -30.74
N VAL A 427 3.13 11.59 -30.48
CA VAL A 427 3.97 12.66 -29.89
C VAL A 427 4.91 13.24 -30.95
N PRO A 428 5.46 14.46 -30.78
CA PRO A 428 6.36 15.06 -31.76
C PRO A 428 7.63 14.22 -31.99
N PRO A 429 7.94 13.78 -33.23
CA PRO A 429 9.08 12.89 -33.50
C PRO A 429 10.44 13.47 -33.08
N ALA A 430 10.67 14.75 -33.36
CA ALA A 430 11.92 15.42 -32.97
C ALA A 430 12.08 15.51 -31.44
N ALA A 431 10.98 15.71 -30.70
CA ALA A 431 11.03 15.79 -29.24
C ALA A 431 11.37 14.43 -28.63
N LEU A 432 10.69 13.36 -29.05
CA LEU A 432 10.97 12.02 -28.52
C LEU A 432 12.40 11.57 -28.86
N LYS A 433 12.85 11.82 -30.09
CA LYS A 433 14.22 11.52 -30.49
C LYS A 433 15.24 12.26 -29.62
N GLY A 434 15.05 13.56 -29.40
CA GLY A 434 15.91 14.37 -28.53
C GLY A 434 15.95 13.85 -27.09
N THR A 435 14.80 13.43 -26.55
CA THR A 435 14.69 12.81 -25.23
C THR A 435 15.49 11.51 -25.14
N VAL A 436 15.36 10.62 -26.12
CA VAL A 436 16.09 9.33 -26.16
C VAL A 436 17.59 9.56 -26.34
N ASP A 437 17.99 10.47 -27.23
CA ASP A 437 19.41 10.81 -27.44
C ASP A 437 20.05 11.36 -26.15
N ARG A 438 19.34 12.27 -25.45
CA ARG A 438 19.79 12.85 -24.17
C ARG A 438 19.92 11.78 -23.09
N TRP A 439 18.91 10.92 -22.94
CA TRP A 439 18.96 9.76 -22.02
C TRP A 439 20.16 8.86 -22.31
N ASN A 440 20.38 8.50 -23.58
CA ASN A 440 21.52 7.67 -23.95
C ASN A 440 22.86 8.36 -23.67
N GLY A 441 22.93 9.68 -23.78
CA GLY A 441 24.07 10.48 -23.31
C GLY A 441 24.31 10.32 -21.81
N PHE A 442 23.26 10.43 -20.99
CA PHE A 442 23.35 10.23 -19.54
C PHE A 442 23.82 8.82 -19.15
N VAL A 443 23.29 7.78 -19.80
CA VAL A 443 23.73 6.40 -19.56
C VAL A 443 25.22 6.25 -19.82
N ARG A 444 25.72 6.79 -20.94
CA ARG A 444 27.16 6.70 -21.30
C ARG A 444 28.04 7.54 -20.37
N ASN A 445 27.55 8.68 -19.89
CA ASN A 445 28.27 9.54 -18.95
C ASN A 445 28.16 9.07 -17.49
N GLY A 446 27.27 8.12 -17.22
CA GLY A 446 27.06 7.53 -15.90
C GLY A 446 26.19 8.33 -14.93
N LYS A 447 25.48 9.34 -15.43
CA LYS A 447 24.68 10.24 -14.59
C LYS A 447 23.48 10.81 -15.35
N ASP A 448 22.29 10.64 -14.78
CA ASP A 448 21.08 11.33 -15.20
C ASP A 448 21.07 12.74 -14.62
N GLU A 449 21.45 13.74 -15.42
CA GLU A 449 21.51 15.14 -14.97
C GLU A 449 20.14 15.80 -14.89
N ASP A 450 19.10 15.20 -15.48
CA ASP A 450 17.75 15.78 -15.47
C ASP A 450 17.00 15.41 -14.19
N PHE A 451 17.06 14.13 -13.78
CA PHE A 451 16.24 13.63 -12.66
C PHE A 451 16.99 12.73 -11.68
N HIS A 452 18.32 12.64 -11.78
CA HIS A 452 19.16 11.92 -10.81
C HIS A 452 18.82 10.43 -10.64
N ARG A 453 18.23 9.81 -11.66
CA ARG A 453 17.89 8.38 -11.64
C ARG A 453 19.13 7.51 -11.40
N GLY A 454 19.03 6.66 -10.38
CA GLY A 454 20.09 5.72 -9.99
C GLY A 454 21.11 6.26 -8.99
N GLU A 455 20.96 7.50 -8.51
CA GLU A 455 21.77 8.02 -7.39
C GLU A 455 21.30 7.47 -6.02
N ARG A 456 20.02 7.09 -5.91
CA ARG A 456 19.40 6.57 -4.67
C ARG A 456 19.52 5.06 -4.53
N ALA A 457 19.54 4.55 -3.29
CA ALA A 457 19.52 3.10 -3.08
C ALA A 457 18.19 2.49 -3.57
N TYR A 458 17.08 3.21 -3.39
CA TYR A 458 15.76 2.77 -3.83
C TYR A 458 15.66 2.57 -5.36
N ASP A 459 16.18 3.52 -6.14
CA ASP A 459 16.23 3.43 -7.61
C ASP A 459 16.97 2.16 -8.05
N ASN A 460 18.12 1.88 -7.43
CA ASN A 460 18.94 0.70 -7.74
C ASN A 460 18.30 -0.61 -7.27
N TRP A 461 17.51 -0.56 -6.19
CA TRP A 461 16.70 -1.69 -5.73
C TRP A 461 15.59 -2.06 -6.73
N LEU A 462 14.94 -1.06 -7.34
CA LEU A 462 13.98 -1.28 -8.43
C LEU A 462 14.65 -1.73 -9.73
N GLY A 463 15.89 -1.30 -9.94
CA GLY A 463 16.76 -1.73 -11.03
C GLY A 463 17.05 -3.23 -11.07
N ASP A 464 17.86 -3.66 -12.02
CA ASP A 464 18.31 -5.03 -12.17
C ASP A 464 19.69 -5.23 -11.52
N PRO A 465 19.79 -5.98 -10.40
CA PRO A 465 21.07 -6.24 -9.74
C PRO A 465 22.03 -7.10 -10.58
N PHE A 466 21.57 -7.71 -11.67
CA PHE A 466 22.40 -8.50 -12.59
C PHE A 466 22.80 -7.72 -13.84
N PHE A 467 22.29 -6.51 -14.04
CA PHE A 467 22.62 -5.68 -15.18
C PHE A 467 24.03 -5.10 -15.05
N LYS A 468 24.82 -5.19 -16.13
CA LYS A 468 26.24 -4.81 -16.17
C LYS A 468 26.62 -3.85 -17.30
N ASP A 469 25.70 -3.60 -18.23
CA ASP A 469 25.99 -2.89 -19.47
C ASP A 469 25.76 -1.37 -19.36
N GLY A 470 25.52 -0.88 -18.15
CA GLY A 470 25.34 0.54 -17.86
C GLY A 470 25.97 0.94 -16.53
N PRO A 471 25.82 2.21 -16.14
CA PRO A 471 26.57 2.78 -15.00
C PRO A 471 26.06 2.33 -13.63
N ASN A 472 24.81 1.86 -13.57
CA ASN A 472 24.16 1.38 -12.35
C ASN A 472 23.04 0.38 -12.71
N GLN A 473 22.29 -0.09 -11.71
CA GLN A 473 21.29 -1.14 -11.88
C GLN A 473 20.03 -0.70 -12.67
N CYS A 474 19.81 0.60 -12.86
CA CYS A 474 18.57 1.11 -13.46
C CYS A 474 18.76 1.82 -14.81
N MET A 475 19.99 2.20 -15.17
CA MET A 475 20.27 3.01 -16.36
C MET A 475 20.82 2.17 -17.52
N GLY A 476 20.05 2.02 -18.60
CA GLY A 476 20.48 1.36 -19.84
C GLY A 476 20.05 2.14 -21.08
N THR A 477 20.86 2.13 -22.14
CA THR A 477 20.58 2.87 -23.38
C THR A 477 19.38 2.30 -24.12
N ILE A 478 18.60 3.16 -24.75
CA ILE A 478 17.47 2.83 -25.63
C ILE A 478 17.92 3.11 -27.06
N GLU A 479 18.50 2.11 -27.73
CA GLU A 479 19.15 2.30 -29.04
C GLU A 479 19.10 1.09 -29.97
N LYS A 480 18.57 -0.06 -29.50
CA LYS A 480 18.47 -1.27 -30.32
C LYS A 480 17.02 -1.53 -30.71
N GLY A 481 16.68 -1.14 -31.93
CA GLY A 481 15.35 -1.37 -32.51
C GLY A 481 15.00 -2.87 -32.62
N PRO A 482 13.70 -3.21 -32.73
CA PRO A 482 12.55 -2.30 -32.71
C PRO A 482 12.33 -1.61 -31.37
N PHE A 483 11.63 -0.48 -31.41
CA PHE A 483 11.23 0.31 -30.25
C PHE A 483 9.77 0.09 -29.93
N TYR A 484 9.42 0.17 -28.66
CA TYR A 484 8.10 -0.17 -28.12
C TYR A 484 7.59 0.92 -27.19
N ALA A 485 6.27 1.10 -27.16
CA ALA A 485 5.62 1.95 -26.16
C ALA A 485 4.35 1.30 -25.59
N ILE A 486 4.12 1.50 -24.29
CA ILE A 486 2.87 1.14 -23.62
C ILE A 486 2.34 2.32 -22.80
N PRO A 487 1.01 2.48 -22.67
CA PRO A 487 0.41 3.55 -21.88
C PRO A 487 0.53 3.23 -20.38
N ILE A 488 0.88 4.23 -19.58
CA ILE A 488 0.95 4.19 -18.13
C ILE A 488 -0.09 5.17 -17.57
N VAL A 489 -0.82 4.74 -16.54
CA VAL A 489 -1.85 5.53 -15.83
C VAL A 489 -1.53 5.62 -14.33
N PRO A 490 -1.92 6.72 -13.65
CA PRO A 490 -1.67 6.90 -12.23
C PRO A 490 -2.73 6.13 -11.41
N GLY A 491 -2.50 4.84 -11.27
CA GLY A 491 -3.31 3.99 -10.41
C GLY A 491 -2.97 4.15 -8.92
N ASP A 492 -3.65 3.38 -8.09
CA ASP A 492 -3.45 3.38 -6.63
C ASP A 492 -3.72 2.01 -5.99
N VAL A 493 -3.26 1.83 -4.76
CA VAL A 493 -3.61 0.69 -3.89
C VAL A 493 -4.50 1.10 -2.71
N GLY A 494 -5.11 2.28 -2.78
CA GLY A 494 -5.96 2.87 -1.75
C GLY A 494 -5.79 4.38 -1.68
N THR A 495 -6.78 5.09 -1.13
CA THR A 495 -6.66 6.53 -0.83
C THR A 495 -5.90 6.74 0.48
N TYR A 496 -5.37 7.95 0.69
CA TYR A 496 -4.51 8.27 1.84
C TYR A 496 -4.92 9.53 2.61
N GLY A 497 -6.06 10.12 2.23
CA GLY A 497 -6.80 11.11 3.00
C GLY A 497 -7.92 10.51 3.82
N GLY A 498 -8.32 11.22 4.87
CA GLY A 498 -9.45 10.81 5.69
C GLY A 498 -9.71 11.72 6.89
N VAL A 499 -10.28 11.18 7.96
CA VAL A 499 -10.55 11.98 9.17
C VAL A 499 -9.26 12.37 9.90
N VAL A 500 -9.18 13.58 10.41
CA VAL A 500 -8.04 14.07 11.19
C VAL A 500 -8.09 13.49 12.59
N CYS A 501 -6.94 13.03 13.08
CA CYS A 501 -6.81 12.44 14.41
C CYS A 501 -5.59 12.99 15.15
N ASP A 502 -5.64 13.03 16.48
CA ASP A 502 -4.48 13.37 17.32
C ASP A 502 -3.53 12.19 17.57
N SER A 503 -2.50 12.36 18.41
CA SER A 503 -1.53 11.31 18.73
C SER A 503 -2.11 10.09 19.46
N ASP A 504 -3.30 10.21 20.06
CA ASP A 504 -4.03 9.13 20.72
C ASP A 504 -5.07 8.47 19.79
N SER A 505 -5.06 8.87 18.52
CA SER A 505 -5.98 8.41 17.47
C SER A 505 -7.45 8.77 17.69
N ARG A 506 -7.72 9.82 18.48
CA ARG A 506 -9.07 10.38 18.63
C ARG A 506 -9.40 11.25 17.43
N VAL A 507 -10.62 11.15 16.92
CA VAL A 507 -11.10 11.96 15.80
C VAL A 507 -11.30 13.40 16.24
N LEU A 508 -10.83 14.36 15.44
CA LEU A 508 -10.89 15.78 15.74
C LEU A 508 -11.97 16.51 14.94
N THR A 509 -12.56 17.55 15.54
CA THR A 509 -13.36 18.56 14.83
C THR A 509 -12.47 19.52 14.03
N PRO A 510 -13.02 20.37 13.14
CA PRO A 510 -12.25 21.41 12.44
C PRO A 510 -11.47 22.36 13.37
N GLU A 511 -11.94 22.56 14.59
CA GLU A 511 -11.29 23.38 15.63
C GLU A 511 -10.18 22.63 16.37
N GLY A 512 -9.92 21.36 16.02
CA GLY A 512 -8.90 20.52 16.65
C GLY A 512 -9.33 19.91 17.99
N THR A 513 -10.63 19.95 18.33
CA THR A 513 -11.15 19.36 19.57
C THR A 513 -11.49 17.88 19.36
N PRO A 514 -11.08 16.95 20.24
CA PRO A 514 -11.47 15.56 20.13
C PRO A 514 -12.97 15.33 20.30
N ILE A 515 -13.57 14.51 19.43
CA ILE A 515 -14.92 13.97 19.62
C ILE A 515 -14.83 12.82 20.61
N GLU A 516 -15.43 12.98 21.80
CA GLU A 516 -15.26 12.01 22.89
C GLU A 516 -15.76 10.61 22.47
N GLY A 517 -14.95 9.58 22.73
CA GLY A 517 -15.31 8.19 22.43
C GLY A 517 -15.20 7.81 20.95
N LEU A 518 -14.78 8.70 20.06
CA LEU A 518 -14.60 8.41 18.65
C LEU A 518 -13.11 8.34 18.26
N TYR A 519 -12.73 7.21 17.66
CA TYR A 519 -11.36 6.94 17.23
C TYR A 519 -11.36 6.49 15.78
N ALA A 520 -10.26 6.70 15.08
CA ALA A 520 -10.05 6.16 13.74
C ALA A 520 -8.60 5.76 13.51
N CYS A 521 -8.35 4.80 12.63
CA CYS A 521 -7.01 4.42 12.20
C CYS A 521 -6.97 3.92 10.75
N GLY A 522 -5.76 3.65 10.27
CA GLY A 522 -5.52 3.21 8.89
C GLY A 522 -5.89 4.28 7.87
N VAL A 523 -6.24 3.84 6.66
CA VAL A 523 -6.58 4.75 5.55
C VAL A 523 -7.96 5.40 5.67
N ALA A 524 -8.66 5.18 6.79
CA ALA A 524 -9.83 5.98 7.17
C ALA A 524 -9.41 7.34 7.77
N THR A 525 -8.13 7.54 8.03
CA THR A 525 -7.57 8.77 8.61
C THR A 525 -6.76 9.55 7.60
N ALA A 526 -6.70 10.87 7.76
CA ALA A 526 -5.68 11.67 7.13
C ALA A 526 -4.31 11.14 7.57
N SER A 527 -3.48 10.76 6.61
CA SER A 527 -2.29 9.96 6.87
C SER A 527 -1.32 10.66 7.84
N PRO A 528 -0.76 9.94 8.83
CA PRO A 528 0.32 10.44 9.66
C PRO A 528 1.63 10.65 8.87
N MET A 529 1.67 10.18 7.62
CA MET A 529 2.81 10.36 6.70
C MET A 529 2.66 11.59 5.80
N GLY A 530 1.63 12.44 6.02
CA GLY A 530 1.39 13.61 5.18
C GLY A 530 1.04 13.23 3.73
N LYS A 531 1.66 13.91 2.76
CA LYS A 531 1.41 13.75 1.32
C LYS A 531 2.37 12.78 0.62
N VAL A 532 3.09 11.98 1.40
CA VAL A 532 4.17 11.13 0.87
C VAL A 532 4.06 9.73 1.43
N TYR A 533 4.67 8.78 0.72
CA TYR A 533 4.79 7.39 1.13
C TYR A 533 6.25 7.06 1.50
N PRO A 534 6.63 7.08 2.79
CA PRO A 534 8.04 7.06 3.20
C PRO A 534 8.79 5.76 2.89
N GLY A 535 8.06 4.65 2.77
CA GLY A 535 8.66 3.33 2.61
C GLY A 535 7.59 2.25 2.59
N ALA A 536 7.98 1.04 2.20
CA ALA A 536 7.04 -0.06 2.03
C ALA A 536 6.33 -0.41 3.35
N GLY A 537 5.00 -0.38 3.31
CA GLY A 537 4.17 -0.67 4.47
C GLY A 537 3.76 0.53 5.32
N ALA A 538 3.96 1.76 4.81
CA ALA A 538 3.54 2.98 5.47
C ALA A 538 2.01 3.15 5.59
N SER A 539 1.18 2.26 5.03
CA SER A 539 -0.27 2.20 5.34
C SER A 539 -0.61 1.21 6.46
N VAL A 540 -0.07 -0.01 6.38
CA VAL A 540 -0.43 -1.10 7.29
C VAL A 540 0.22 -0.92 8.65
N GLY A 541 1.50 -0.50 8.69
CA GLY A 541 2.22 -0.20 9.93
C GLY A 541 1.49 0.82 10.80
N PRO A 542 1.12 2.00 10.27
CA PRO A 542 0.31 2.96 11.00
C PRO A 542 -1.09 2.47 11.33
N SER A 543 -1.77 1.73 10.44
CA SER A 543 -3.10 1.16 10.76
C SER A 543 -3.04 0.29 12.03
N MET A 544 -2.08 -0.62 12.11
CA MET A 544 -1.88 -1.49 13.27
C MET A 544 -1.49 -0.69 14.53
N THR A 545 -0.55 0.23 14.38
CA THR A 545 -0.03 1.03 15.50
C THR A 545 -1.10 1.94 16.07
N PHE A 546 -1.82 2.69 15.24
CA PHE A 546 -2.87 3.59 15.70
C PHE A 546 -4.14 2.87 16.16
N GLY A 547 -4.45 1.70 15.61
CA GLY A 547 -5.49 0.83 16.18
C GLY A 547 -5.15 0.36 17.59
N TRP A 548 -3.88 0.02 17.82
CA TRP A 548 -3.36 -0.34 19.15
C TRP A 548 -3.33 0.87 20.11
N ILE A 549 -2.87 2.04 19.66
CA ILE A 549 -2.88 3.30 20.44
C ILE A 549 -4.32 3.68 20.84
N ALA A 550 -5.27 3.62 19.91
CA ALA A 550 -6.67 3.94 20.20
C ALA A 550 -7.23 3.05 21.33
N ALA A 551 -7.01 1.73 21.23
CA ALA A 551 -7.41 0.79 22.27
C ALA A 551 -6.70 1.06 23.60
N LYS A 552 -5.40 1.37 23.55
CA LYS A 552 -4.59 1.69 24.73
C LYS A 552 -5.11 2.91 25.48
N HIS A 553 -5.43 3.98 24.74
CA HIS A 553 -6.03 5.20 25.29
C HIS A 553 -7.42 4.92 25.87
N ALA A 554 -8.31 4.30 25.10
CA ALA A 554 -9.69 4.03 25.51
C ALA A 554 -9.80 3.09 26.73
N ALA A 555 -8.86 2.15 26.88
CA ALA A 555 -8.79 1.26 28.03
C ALA A 555 -8.08 1.86 29.26
N GLY A 556 -7.49 3.07 29.15
CA GLY A 556 -6.79 3.74 30.25
C GLY A 556 -5.47 3.08 30.64
N LEU A 557 -4.77 2.44 29.70
CA LEU A 557 -3.59 1.60 29.99
C LEU A 557 -2.28 2.38 30.10
N GLY A 558 -2.25 3.69 29.81
CA GLY A 558 -1.09 4.57 30.04
C GLY A 558 0.25 3.98 29.57
N ASN A 559 1.26 3.90 30.46
CA ASN A 559 2.56 3.27 30.16
C ASN A 559 2.66 1.78 30.54
N GLN A 560 1.53 1.13 30.87
CA GLN A 560 1.52 -0.24 31.39
C GLN A 560 1.80 -1.32 30.32
N VAL A 561 1.77 -0.95 29.04
CA VAL A 561 1.90 -1.85 27.88
C VAL A 561 2.80 -1.27 26.81
#